data_AF-A0A7X7BH38-F1
#
_entry.id   AF-A0A7X7BH38-F1
#
_cell.length_a   1.000
_cell.length_b   1.000
_cell.length_c   1.000
_cell.angle_alpha   90.00
_cell.angle_beta   90.00
_cell.angle_gamma   90.00
#
_symmetry.space_group_name_H-M   'P 1'
#
loop_
_entity.id
_entity.type
_entity.pdbx_description
1 polymer ?
#
loop_
_entity_poly.entity_id
_entity_poly.type
_entity_poly.pdbx_seq_one_letter_code
_entity_poly.pdbx_strand_id
1 'polypeptide(L)'
;MSVYKSLFDIIGPVMVGPSSSHTAGAVRIGLVARSIFGATPEEVRMVLFGSFAHTYQGHGTDLALISGLLGLPTSSEKIRQAYGLAQAAHMKVTIETSNDPTEHANTVDLY
;
A
#
# COMPACT_ATOMS: atom_id res chain seq x y z
N MET A 1 9.90 -13.46 -20.11
CA MET A 1 10.80 -12.28 -20.09
C MET A 1 9.95 -11.04 -20.22
N SER A 2 10.02 -10.10 -19.28
CA SER A 2 9.39 -8.78 -19.48
C SER A 2 10.12 -8.03 -20.58
N VAL A 3 9.38 -7.63 -21.61
CA VAL A 3 9.88 -6.76 -22.67
C VAL A 3 9.67 -5.32 -22.21
N TYR A 4 10.72 -4.70 -21.66
CA TYR A 4 10.72 -3.27 -21.33
C TYR A 4 10.79 -2.47 -22.64
N LYS A 5 9.89 -1.51 -22.83
CA LYS A 5 9.74 -0.74 -24.07
C LYS A 5 10.35 0.67 -23.98
N SER A 6 10.67 1.13 -22.77
CA SER A 6 11.22 2.45 -22.49
C SER A 6 12.13 2.45 -21.26
N LEU A 7 13.04 3.42 -21.18
CA LEU A 7 13.82 3.71 -19.96
C LEU A 7 12.90 4.00 -18.76
N PHE A 8 11.70 4.54 -19.00
CA PHE A 8 10.71 4.80 -17.96
C PHE A 8 10.06 3.53 -17.40
N ASP A 9 10.19 2.39 -18.07
CA ASP A 9 9.73 1.10 -17.53
C ASP A 9 10.76 0.49 -16.55
N ILE A 10 11.99 1.02 -16.57
CA ILE A 10 13.12 0.56 -15.75
C ILE A 10 13.33 1.51 -14.57
N ILE A 11 13.25 2.82 -14.81
CA ILE A 11 13.35 3.83 -13.76
C ILE A 11 12.00 3.91 -13.05
N GLY A 12 11.93 3.30 -11.87
CA GLY A 12 10.76 3.36 -10.99
C GLY A 12 10.39 4.81 -10.63
N PRO A 13 9.14 5.05 -10.17
CA PRO A 13 8.71 6.39 -9.80
C PRO A 13 9.57 6.95 -8.67
N VAL A 14 9.65 8.28 -8.57
CA VAL A 14 10.16 8.92 -7.35
C VAL A 14 9.28 8.47 -6.19
N MET A 15 9.91 7.83 -5.20
CA MET A 15 9.21 7.18 -4.09
C MET A 15 9.99 7.31 -2.78
N VAL A 16 9.29 7.18 -1.66
CA VAL A 16 9.91 6.93 -0.37
C VAL A 16 10.27 5.45 -0.27
N GLY A 17 11.50 5.15 0.14
CA GLY A 17 11.99 3.78 0.38
C GLY A 17 11.39 3.14 1.65
N PRO A 18 11.72 1.86 1.95
CA PRO A 18 12.88 1.13 1.43
C PRO A 18 12.61 0.24 0.21
N SER A 19 11.35 -0.01 -0.15
CA SER A 19 11.00 -1.06 -1.11
C SER A 19 10.03 -0.60 -2.19
N SER A 20 10.35 -0.87 -3.46
CA SER A 20 9.46 -0.54 -4.58
C SER A 20 8.15 -1.34 -4.55
N SER A 21 8.18 -2.61 -4.15
CA SER A 21 6.99 -3.46 -4.07
C SER A 21 6.18 -3.22 -2.80
N HIS A 22 6.85 -3.17 -1.65
CA HIS A 22 6.21 -3.09 -0.34
C HIS A 22 5.85 -1.67 0.08
N THR A 23 6.42 -0.64 -0.58
CA THR A 23 6.10 0.77 -0.32
C THR A 23 5.40 1.39 -1.53
N ALA A 24 6.09 1.59 -2.66
CA ALA A 24 5.46 2.26 -3.80
C ALA A 24 4.31 1.46 -4.43
N GLY A 25 4.47 0.14 -4.57
CA GLY A 25 3.41 -0.77 -5.02
C GLY A 25 2.20 -0.73 -4.09
N ALA A 26 2.44 -0.84 -2.79
CA ALA A 26 1.40 -0.78 -1.77
C ALA A 26 0.65 0.58 -1.72
N VAL A 27 1.36 1.72 -1.82
CA VAL A 27 0.70 3.04 -1.96
C VAL A 27 -0.20 3.07 -3.20
N ARG A 28 0.27 2.52 -4.33
CA ARG A 28 -0.53 2.47 -5.56
C ARG A 28 -1.78 1.60 -5.41
N ILE A 29 -1.69 0.47 -4.71
CA ILE A 29 -2.86 -0.36 -4.38
C ILE A 29 -3.88 0.45 -3.58
N GLY A 30 -3.45 1.14 -2.52
CA GLY A 30 -4.32 2.00 -1.72
C GLY A 30 -4.95 3.14 -2.52
N LEU A 31 -4.20 3.80 -3.41
CA LEU A 31 -4.71 4.85 -4.30
C LEU A 31 -5.78 4.33 -5.27
N VAL A 32 -5.57 3.15 -5.85
CA VAL A 32 -6.55 2.51 -6.73
C VAL A 32 -7.82 2.17 -5.95
N ALA A 33 -7.69 1.56 -4.78
CA ALA A 33 -8.84 1.23 -3.92
C ALA A 33 -9.64 2.48 -3.53
N ARG A 34 -8.96 3.55 -3.11
CA ARG A 34 -9.57 4.86 -2.83
C ARG A 34 -10.30 5.42 -4.06
N SER A 35 -9.71 5.30 -5.24
CA SER A 35 -10.32 5.78 -6.48
C SER A 35 -11.58 4.99 -6.85
N ILE A 36 -11.61 3.69 -6.57
CA ILE A 36 -12.80 2.84 -6.77
C ILE A 36 -13.89 3.21 -5.76
N PHE A 37 -13.52 3.43 -4.49
CA PHE A 37 -14.45 3.83 -3.44
C PHE A 37 -14.99 5.26 -3.63
N GLY A 38 -14.18 6.17 -4.20
CA GLY A 38 -14.56 7.55 -4.54
C GLY A 38 -14.28 8.60 -3.46
N ALA A 39 -13.90 8.19 -2.25
CA ALA A 39 -13.58 9.08 -1.12
C ALA A 39 -12.48 8.47 -0.23
N THR A 40 -12.10 9.19 0.83
CA THR A 40 -11.33 8.57 1.92
C THR A 40 -12.30 7.71 2.75
N PRO A 41 -12.05 6.40 2.93
CA PRO A 41 -12.95 5.55 3.70
C PRO A 41 -12.95 5.93 5.19
N GLU A 42 -14.08 5.76 5.87
CA GLU A 42 -14.19 5.95 7.33
C GLU A 42 -13.64 4.74 8.10
N GLU A 43 -13.70 3.56 7.50
CA GLU A 43 -13.19 2.32 8.05
C GLU A 43 -12.65 1.45 6.92
N VAL A 44 -11.54 0.77 7.17
CA VAL A 44 -10.96 -0.21 6.24
C VAL A 44 -10.44 -1.41 7.02
N ARG A 45 -10.75 -2.60 6.52
CA ARG A 45 -10.10 -3.84 6.97
C ARG A 45 -9.18 -4.36 5.87
N MET A 46 -7.91 -4.54 6.21
CA MET A 46 -6.87 -5.00 5.30
C MET A 46 -6.43 -6.40 5.69
N VAL A 47 -6.61 -7.37 4.79
CA VAL A 47 -6.11 -8.74 5.00
C VAL A 47 -4.87 -8.93 4.13
N LEU A 48 -3.72 -9.11 4.76
CA LEU A 48 -2.43 -9.26 4.08
C LEU A 48 -2.10 -10.74 3.90
N PHE A 49 -1.54 -11.08 2.74
CA PHE A 49 -1.14 -12.45 2.39
C PHE A 49 0.35 -12.51 2.04
N GLY A 50 0.94 -13.71 2.11
CA GLY A 50 2.30 -13.97 1.64
C GLY A 50 3.36 -13.01 2.21
N SER A 51 4.21 -12.48 1.32
CA SER A 51 5.29 -11.55 1.70
C SER A 51 4.77 -10.25 2.33
N PHE A 52 3.58 -9.78 1.93
CA PHE A 52 2.94 -8.65 2.61
C PHE A 52 2.61 -9.01 4.05
N ALA A 53 1.97 -10.15 4.30
CA ALA A 53 1.66 -10.62 5.65
C ALA A 53 2.92 -10.74 6.54
N HIS A 54 4.00 -11.27 5.99
CA HIS A 54 5.22 -11.54 6.76
C HIS A 54 6.03 -10.29 7.11
N THR A 55 5.95 -9.23 6.30
CA THR A 55 6.91 -8.13 6.42
C THR A 55 6.30 -6.74 6.47
N TYR A 56 4.97 -6.64 6.62
CA TYR A 56 4.28 -5.35 6.52
C TYR A 56 4.82 -4.28 7.47
N GLN A 57 5.18 -4.64 8.71
CA GLN A 57 5.74 -3.69 9.69
C GLN A 57 7.20 -3.33 9.37
N GLY A 58 7.99 -4.30 8.89
CA GLY A 58 9.42 -4.12 8.61
C GLY A 58 9.71 -3.33 7.33
N HIS A 59 8.89 -3.50 6.29
CA HIS A 59 8.99 -2.78 5.02
C HIS A 59 7.98 -1.64 4.87
N GLY A 60 7.14 -1.39 5.88
CA GLY A 60 6.16 -0.31 5.90
C GLY A 60 5.01 -0.48 4.91
N THR A 61 4.58 -1.72 4.64
CA THR A 61 3.45 -2.01 3.75
C THR A 61 2.13 -1.53 4.34
N ASP A 62 1.94 -1.62 5.66
CA ASP A 62 0.81 -1.01 6.34
C ASP A 62 0.79 0.51 6.12
N LEU A 63 1.92 1.17 6.41
CA LEU A 63 2.06 2.61 6.25
C LEU A 63 1.77 3.05 4.81
N ALA A 64 2.25 2.28 3.84
CA ALA A 64 2.05 2.52 2.43
C ALA A 64 0.57 2.35 2.01
N LEU A 65 -0.09 1.25 2.39
CA LEU A 65 -1.49 1.02 2.06
C LEU A 65 -2.40 2.10 2.66
N ILE A 66 -2.21 2.41 3.95
CA ILE A 66 -2.94 3.47 4.65
C ILE A 66 -2.72 4.82 3.95
N SER A 67 -1.48 5.14 3.59
CA SER A 67 -1.15 6.39 2.89
C SER A 67 -1.84 6.49 1.53
N GLY A 68 -1.90 5.39 0.78
CA GLY A 68 -2.63 5.34 -0.50
C GLY A 68 -4.13 5.56 -0.31
N LEU A 69 -4.74 4.94 0.71
CA LEU A 69 -6.15 5.13 1.06
C LEU A 69 -6.47 6.57 1.51
N LEU A 70 -5.50 7.25 2.11
CA LEU A 70 -5.56 8.68 2.44
C LEU A 70 -5.29 9.61 1.24
N GLY A 71 -4.96 9.06 0.06
CA GLY A 71 -4.73 9.83 -1.16
C GLY A 71 -3.31 10.39 -1.31
N LEU A 72 -2.34 9.91 -0.54
CA LEU A 72 -0.95 10.37 -0.64
C LEU A 72 -0.24 9.73 -1.85
N PRO A 73 0.63 10.49 -2.55
CA PRO A 73 1.45 9.94 -3.62
C PRO A 73 2.64 9.12 -3.08
N THR A 74 3.23 8.26 -3.91
CA THR A 74 4.39 7.40 -3.57
C THR A 74 5.62 8.17 -3.09
N SER A 75 5.77 9.42 -3.52
CA SER A 75 6.86 10.33 -3.15
C SER A 75 6.64 11.05 -1.82
N SER A 76 5.50 10.86 -1.16
CA SER A 76 5.15 11.60 0.05
C SER A 76 5.99 11.17 1.25
N GLU A 77 6.81 12.07 1.78
CA GLU A 77 7.55 11.85 3.03
C GLU A 77 6.63 11.58 4.24
N LYS A 78 5.35 11.98 4.12
CA LYS A 78 4.32 11.75 5.13
C LYS A 78 3.89 10.28 5.26
N ILE A 79 4.33 9.39 4.36
CA ILE A 79 4.01 7.95 4.45
C ILE A 79 4.39 7.38 5.82
N ARG A 80 5.50 7.85 6.42
CA ARG A 80 5.95 7.41 7.75
C ARG A 80 4.99 7.76 8.89
N GLN A 81 4.04 8.66 8.64
CA GLN A 81 3.07 9.18 9.60
C GLN A 81 1.65 8.61 9.36
N ALA A 82 1.52 7.56 8.54
CA ALA A 82 0.24 7.08 8.03
C ALA A 82 -0.82 6.82 9.11
N TYR A 83 -0.48 6.16 10.21
CA TYR A 83 -1.42 5.92 11.31
C TYR A 83 -1.94 7.20 11.96
N GLY A 84 -1.06 8.19 12.18
CA GLY A 84 -1.48 9.49 12.75
C GLY A 84 -2.36 10.28 11.78
N LEU A 85 -2.08 10.19 10.48
CA LEU A 85 -2.92 10.81 9.46
C LEU A 85 -4.28 10.11 9.33
N ALA A 86 -4.31 8.78 9.44
CA ALA A 86 -5.56 8.02 9.47
C ALA A 86 -6.43 8.42 10.66
N GLN A 87 -5.83 8.53 11.85
CA GLN A 87 -6.51 9.01 13.04
C GLN A 87 -7.05 10.44 12.87
N ALA A 88 -6.25 11.35 12.33
CA ALA A 88 -6.66 12.73 12.07
C ALA A 88 -7.77 12.85 11.02
N ALA A 89 -7.82 11.91 10.08
CA ALA A 89 -8.87 11.79 9.08
C ALA A 89 -10.10 10.99 9.56
N HIS A 90 -10.12 10.55 10.82
CA HIS A 90 -11.14 9.66 11.39
C HIS A 90 -11.30 8.32 10.63
N MET A 91 -10.27 7.89 9.92
CA MET A 91 -10.23 6.60 9.22
C MET A 91 -9.77 5.50 10.18
N LYS A 92 -10.66 4.57 10.52
CA LYS A 92 -10.34 3.38 11.31
C LYS A 92 -9.64 2.36 10.42
N VAL A 93 -8.58 1.77 10.95
CA VAL A 93 -7.77 0.78 10.23
C VAL A 93 -7.68 -0.50 11.04
N THR A 94 -8.04 -1.62 10.42
CA THR A 94 -7.81 -2.96 10.98
C THR A 94 -6.93 -3.75 10.02
N ILE A 95 -5.90 -4.40 10.56
CA ILE A 95 -4.97 -5.24 9.79
C ILE A 95 -5.03 -6.66 10.31
N GLU A 96 -5.23 -7.59 9.39
CA GLU A 96 -5.20 -9.02 9.62
C GLU A 96 -4.20 -9.66 8.67
N THR A 97 -3.70 -10.83 9.04
CA THR A 97 -2.84 -11.64 8.17
C THR A 97 -3.51 -12.98 7.89
N SER A 98 -3.36 -13.48 6.67
CA SER A 98 -3.79 -14.83 6.29
C SER A 98 -2.64 -15.61 5.65
N ASN A 99 -2.63 -16.91 5.92
CA ASN A 99 -1.71 -17.88 5.32
C ASN A 99 -2.36 -18.63 4.13
N ASP A 100 -3.57 -18.23 3.72
CA ASP A 100 -4.23 -18.82 2.56
C ASP A 100 -3.41 -18.58 1.29
N PRO A 101 -3.40 -19.55 0.35
CA PRO A 101 -2.63 -19.43 -0.87
C PRO A 101 -3.20 -18.34 -1.79
N THR A 102 -2.32 -17.50 -2.32
CA THR A 102 -2.64 -16.46 -3.31
C THR A 102 -1.79 -16.64 -4.57
N GLU A 103 -2.27 -16.14 -5.73
CA GLU A 103 -1.51 -16.23 -6.99
C GLU A 103 -0.16 -15.50 -6.92
N HIS A 104 -0.09 -14.41 -6.16
CA HIS A 104 1.11 -13.61 -5.98
C HIS A 104 1.40 -13.39 -4.50
N ALA A 105 2.68 -13.36 -4.11
CA ALA A 105 3.09 -13.23 -2.70
C ALA A 105 2.83 -11.84 -2.10
N ASN A 106 2.72 -10.81 -2.94
CA ASN A 106 2.37 -9.45 -2.53
C ASN A 106 0.90 -9.21 -2.81
N THR A 107 0.03 -9.65 -1.90
CA THR A 107 -1.43 -9.60 -2.06
C THR A 107 -2.08 -9.02 -0.80
N VAL A 108 -3.13 -8.23 -1.00
CA VAL A 108 -3.96 -7.66 0.05
C VAL A 108 -5.41 -7.62 -0.42
N ASP A 109 -6.33 -8.02 0.46
CA ASP A 109 -7.75 -7.74 0.31
C ASP A 109 -8.11 -6.51 1.14
N LEU A 110 -8.93 -5.63 0.56
CA LEU A 110 -9.42 -4.40 1.17
C LEU A 110 -10.95 -4.45 1.24
N TYR A 111 -11.49 -4.34 2.45
CA TYR A 111 -12.93 -4.32 2.73
C TYR A 111 -13.35 -2.98 3.30
#